data_AF-A0A7C1KP51-F1
#
_entry.id   AF-A0A7C1KP51-F1
#
_cell.length_a   1.000
_cell.length_b   1.000
_cell.length_c   1.000
_cell.angle_alpha   90.00
_cell.angle_beta   90.00
_cell.angle_gamma   90.00
#
_symmetry.space_group_name_H-M   'P 1'
#
loop_
_entity.id
_entity.type
_entity.pdbx_description
1 polymer ?
#
loop_
_entity_poly.entity_id
_entity_poly.type
_entity_poly.pdbx_seq_one_letter_code
_entity_poly.pdbx_strand_id
1 'polypeptide(L)'
;MSLIITVMKGNTLSKRVTTATTIAQDKMEDFKRMDYASVVYGSDTNTDYDTDYYWEADVEDDTPATDTKTITVDVYWNPAAVNEKHKVELKTIIAQ
;
A
#
# COMPACT_ATOMS: atom_id res chain seq x y z
N MET A 1 -1.65 3.46 36.18
CA MET A 1 -2.43 3.28 34.94
C MET A 1 -1.47 3.25 33.74
N SER A 2 -0.83 2.11 33.44
CA SER A 2 0.24 2.04 32.41
C SER A 2 0.10 0.84 31.47
N LEU A 3 -0.33 -0.33 31.98
CA LEU A 3 -0.52 -1.55 31.17
C LEU A 3 -1.75 -1.49 30.24
N ILE A 4 -2.87 -0.96 30.72
CA ILE A 4 -4.13 -0.92 29.96
C ILE A 4 -3.98 -0.05 28.70
N ILE A 5 -3.27 1.08 28.81
CA ILE A 5 -3.01 1.99 27.69
C ILE A 5 -2.14 1.30 26.62
N THR A 6 -1.12 0.54 27.04
CA THR A 6 -0.26 -0.21 26.11
C THR A 6 -1.04 -1.28 25.35
N VAL A 7 -1.91 -2.05 26.03
CA VAL A 7 -2.74 -3.07 25.37
C VAL A 7 -3.73 -2.44 24.39
N MET A 8 -4.38 -1.33 24.76
CA MET A 8 -5.29 -0.61 23.86
C MET A 8 -4.57 -0.09 22.61
N LYS A 9 -3.36 0.46 22.77
CA LYS A 9 -2.53 0.90 21.63
C LYS A 9 -2.08 -0.26 20.75
N GLY A 10 -1.69 -1.39 21.34
CA GLY A 10 -1.33 -2.60 20.61
C GLY A 10 -2.47 -3.12 19.75
N ASN A 11 -3.67 -3.29 20.34
CA ASN A 11 -4.85 -3.72 19.59
C ASN A 11 -5.24 -2.76 18.46
N THR A 12 -5.08 -1.44 18.68
CA THR A 12 -5.37 -0.42 17.65
C THR A 12 -4.38 -0.52 16.50
N LEU A 13 -3.08 -0.68 16.79
CA LEU A 13 -2.06 -0.89 15.77
C LEU A 13 -2.33 -2.16 14.96
N SER A 14 -2.61 -3.30 15.62
CA SER A 14 -2.91 -4.55 14.93
C SER A 14 -4.09 -4.42 13.98
N LYS A 15 -5.19 -3.76 14.40
CA LYS A 15 -6.33 -3.49 13.52
C LYS A 15 -5.97 -2.65 12.30
N ARG A 16 -5.18 -1.60 12.51
CA ARG A 16 -4.73 -0.70 11.42
C ARG A 16 -3.85 -1.43 10.42
N VAL A 17 -2.90 -2.23 10.90
CA VAL A 17 -2.04 -3.07 10.04
C VAL A 17 -2.87 -4.05 9.23
N THR A 18 -3.79 -4.80 9.86
CA THR A 18 -4.66 -5.75 9.12
C THR A 18 -5.49 -5.04 8.05
N THR A 19 -6.04 -3.86 8.36
CA THR A 19 -6.82 -3.07 7.40
C THR A 19 -5.96 -2.59 6.24
N ALA A 20 -4.80 -2.00 6.54
CA ALA A 20 -3.85 -1.52 5.52
C ALA A 20 -3.35 -2.65 4.63
N THR A 21 -3.08 -3.84 5.18
CA THR A 21 -2.70 -5.01 4.40
C THR A 21 -3.83 -5.47 3.47
N THR A 22 -5.08 -5.45 3.94
CA THR A 22 -6.23 -5.82 3.08
C THR A 22 -6.36 -4.85 1.91
N ILE A 23 -6.26 -3.54 2.17
CA ILE A 23 -6.29 -2.51 1.11
C ILE A 23 -5.13 -2.70 0.12
N ALA A 24 -3.92 -2.94 0.62
CA ALA A 24 -2.74 -3.15 -0.22
C ALA A 24 -2.91 -4.40 -1.11
N GLN A 25 -3.50 -5.47 -0.56
CA GLN A 25 -3.79 -6.69 -1.30
C GLN A 25 -4.84 -6.46 -2.38
N ASP A 26 -5.94 -5.81 -2.06
CA ASP A 26 -7.00 -5.49 -3.03
C ASP A 26 -6.44 -4.68 -4.21
N LYS A 27 -5.60 -3.68 -3.93
CA LYS A 27 -4.94 -2.90 -4.98
C LYS A 27 -3.95 -3.70 -5.80
N MET A 28 -3.17 -4.56 -5.15
CA MET A 28 -2.28 -5.46 -5.87
C MET A 28 -3.05 -6.45 -6.76
N GLU A 29 -4.24 -6.89 -6.37
CA GLU A 29 -5.12 -7.69 -7.21
C GLU A 29 -5.70 -6.90 -8.39
N ASP A 30 -6.05 -5.63 -8.20
CA ASP A 30 -6.48 -4.74 -9.28
C ASP A 30 -5.40 -4.59 -10.35
N PHE A 31 -4.14 -4.37 -9.94
CA PHE A 31 -3.00 -4.31 -10.86
C PHE A 31 -2.73 -5.64 -11.57
N LYS A 32 -2.96 -6.78 -10.91
CA LYS A 32 -2.84 -8.11 -11.53
C LYS A 32 -3.97 -8.44 -12.49
N ARG A 33 -5.15 -7.85 -12.30
CA ARG A 33 -6.31 -8.02 -13.19
C ARG A 33 -6.17 -7.18 -14.46
N MET A 34 -5.40 -6.09 -14.38
CA MET A 34 -5.11 -5.20 -15.49
C MET A 34 -4.16 -5.87 -16.51
N ASP A 35 -4.41 -5.64 -17.80
CA ASP A 35 -3.49 -6.09 -18.84
C ASP A 35 -2.12 -5.40 -18.68
N TYR A 36 -1.03 -6.10 -19.00
CA TYR A 36 0.34 -5.59 -18.88
C TYR A 36 0.53 -4.21 -19.54
N ALA A 37 -0.10 -3.99 -20.71
CA ALA A 37 -0.03 -2.72 -21.44
C ALA A 37 -0.83 -1.57 -20.79
N SER A 38 -1.79 -1.88 -19.92
CA SER A 38 -2.61 -0.90 -19.21
C SER A 38 -1.97 -0.46 -17.89
N VAL A 39 -1.04 -1.25 -17.35
CA VAL A 39 -0.22 -0.86 -16.19
C VAL A 39 0.83 0.14 -16.66
N VAL A 40 0.56 1.43 -16.46
CA VAL A 40 1.42 2.52 -16.91
C VAL A 40 2.49 2.82 -15.87
N TYR A 41 3.71 3.08 -16.33
CA TYR A 41 4.81 3.58 -15.51
C TYR A 41 4.43 4.89 -14.80
N GLY A 42 4.76 4.99 -13.52
CA GLY A 42 4.56 6.20 -12.73
C GLY A 42 4.03 5.92 -11.34
N SER A 43 3.79 7.00 -10.60
CA SER A 43 3.20 6.97 -9.28
C SER A 43 1.71 7.32 -9.39
N ASP A 44 0.84 6.41 -8.97
CA ASP A 44 -0.58 6.66 -8.79
C ASP A 44 -0.86 6.85 -7.30
N THR A 45 -1.61 7.90 -6.99
CA THR A 45 -1.88 8.29 -5.60
C THR A 45 -3.35 8.51 -5.45
N ASN A 46 -3.93 7.90 -4.43
CA ASN A 46 -5.35 8.06 -4.17
C ASN A 46 -5.58 8.59 -2.76
N THR A 47 -6.17 9.78 -2.73
CA THR A 47 -6.56 10.51 -1.52
C THR A 47 -8.01 10.21 -1.09
N ASP A 48 -8.68 9.29 -1.78
CA ASP A 48 -10.14 9.06 -1.72
C ASP A 48 -10.52 7.83 -0.87
N TYR A 49 -9.56 7.15 -0.24
CA TYR A 49 -9.88 6.21 0.85
C TYR A 49 -10.23 7.01 2.11
N ASP A 50 -11.28 6.53 2.81
CA ASP A 50 -11.80 7.04 4.08
C ASP A 50 -10.69 7.71 4.91
N THR A 51 -10.95 8.92 5.42
CA THR A 51 -9.99 9.96 5.88
C THR A 51 -8.84 9.52 6.80
N ASP A 52 -8.82 8.25 7.22
CA ASP A 52 -7.84 7.57 8.05
C ASP A 52 -6.75 6.80 7.27
N TYR A 53 -6.96 6.45 5.99
CA TYR A 53 -6.04 5.66 5.16
C TYR A 53 -5.75 6.31 3.80
N TYR A 54 -4.50 6.26 3.36
CA TYR A 54 -4.04 6.75 2.07
C TYR A 54 -3.20 5.68 1.37
N TRP A 55 -3.25 5.59 0.05
CA TRP A 55 -2.38 4.67 -0.69
C TRP A 55 -1.68 5.33 -1.87
N GLU A 56 -0.50 4.80 -2.16
CA GLU A 56 0.39 5.17 -3.27
C GLU A 56 0.86 3.90 -3.96
N ALA A 57 0.86 3.90 -5.28
CA ALA A 57 1.34 2.79 -6.10
C ALA A 57 2.39 3.29 -7.09
N ASP A 58 3.60 2.78 -6.96
CA ASP A 58 4.71 3.08 -7.86
C ASP A 58 4.96 1.91 -8.82
N VAL A 59 4.90 2.19 -10.11
CA VAL A 59 5.17 1.24 -11.19
C VAL A 59 6.49 1.58 -11.85
N GLU A 60 7.44 0.64 -11.82
CA GLU A 60 8.73 0.69 -12.50
C GLU A 60 8.77 -0.29 -13.68
N ASP A 61 9.15 0.21 -14.86
CA ASP A 61 9.31 -0.60 -16.07
C ASP A 61 10.70 -1.24 -16.13
N ASP A 62 10.79 -2.38 -16.83
CA ASP A 62 12.01 -3.18 -17.06
C ASP A 62 12.78 -3.52 -15.79
N THR A 63 12.07 -3.65 -14.67
CA THR A 63 12.63 -3.88 -13.35
C THR A 63 11.97 -5.12 -12.73
N PRO A 64 12.73 -6.15 -12.33
CA PRO A 64 14.20 -6.26 -12.36
C PRO A 64 14.81 -6.73 -13.70
N ALA A 65 13.98 -7.04 -14.70
CA ALA A 65 14.42 -7.53 -16.00
C ALA A 65 13.58 -6.90 -17.13
N THR A 66 14.07 -6.98 -18.37
CA THR A 66 13.31 -6.55 -19.55
C THR A 66 11.96 -7.28 -19.64
N ASP A 67 10.93 -6.58 -20.13
CA ASP A 67 9.55 -7.09 -20.25
C ASP A 67 8.89 -7.41 -18.88
N THR A 68 9.36 -6.76 -17.81
CA THR A 68 8.74 -6.82 -16.49
C THR A 68 8.38 -5.44 -15.95
N LYS A 69 7.32 -5.37 -15.15
CA LYS A 69 6.98 -4.19 -14.36
C LYS A 69 6.97 -4.55 -12.87
N THR A 70 7.69 -3.77 -12.07
CA THR A 70 7.63 -3.87 -10.60
C THR A 70 6.61 -2.87 -10.09
N ILE A 71 5.65 -3.34 -9.31
CA ILE A 71 4.60 -2.53 -8.71
C ILE A 71 4.79 -2.55 -7.21
N THR A 72 4.95 -1.38 -6.61
CA THR A 72 5.07 -1.19 -5.16
C THR A 72 3.84 -0.45 -4.67
N VAL A 73 3.03 -1.09 -3.83
CA VAL A 73 1.84 -0.48 -3.22
C VAL A 73 2.11 -0.20 -1.77
N ASP A 74 2.05 1.07 -1.40
CA ASP A 74 2.18 1.57 -0.05
C ASP A 74 0.82 2.04 0.48
N VAL A 75 0.43 1.52 1.65
CA VAL A 75 -0.78 1.96 2.36
C VAL A 75 -0.41 2.55 3.70
N TYR A 76 -0.75 3.82 3.88
CA TYR A 76 -0.48 4.62 5.05
C TYR A 76 -1.73 4.77 5.92
N TRP A 77 -1.55 4.92 7.23
CA TRP A 77 -2.64 5.27 8.15
C TRP A 77 -2.19 6.27 9.20
N ASN A 78 -3.14 7.05 9.72
CA ASN A 78 -2.93 8.18 10.67
C ASN A 78 -2.35 9.45 10.01
N PRO A 79 -3.13 10.15 9.17
CA PRO A 79 -2.65 11.31 8.42
C PRO A 79 -2.67 12.58 9.30
N ALA A 80 -1.76 12.69 10.27
CA ALA A 80 -1.46 14.00 10.86
C ALA A 80 -0.46 14.79 9.99
N ALA A 81 0.37 14.07 9.22
CA ALA A 81 1.24 14.59 8.17
C ALA A 81 1.73 13.41 7.31
N VAL A 82 2.10 13.69 6.06
CA VAL A 82 2.74 12.75 5.11
C VAL A 82 4.03 12.09 5.66
N ASN A 83 4.48 12.53 6.84
CA ASN A 83 5.75 12.17 7.48
C ASN A 83 5.57 11.21 8.68
N GLU A 84 4.33 10.82 9.04
CA GLU A 84 4.07 9.83 10.09
C GLU A 84 4.07 8.40 9.49
N LYS A 85 5.13 7.67 9.85
CA LYS A 85 5.73 6.51 9.18
C LYS A 85 5.03 5.17 9.39
N HIS A 86 3.71 5.14 9.45
CA HIS A 86 2.98 3.89 9.60
C HIS A 86 2.44 3.47 8.24
N LYS A 87 3.18 2.57 7.58
CA LYS A 87 2.81 2.01 6.29
C LYS A 87 2.90 0.48 6.24
N VAL A 88 2.09 -0.10 5.38
CA VAL A 88 2.27 -1.45 4.86
C VAL A 88 2.69 -1.31 3.40
N GLU A 89 3.84 -1.88 3.06
CA GLU A 89 4.37 -1.95 1.70
C GLU A 89 4.20 -3.37 1.17
N LEU A 90 3.58 -3.52 -0.01
CA LEU A 90 3.54 -4.77 -0.76
C LEU A 90 4.15 -4.55 -2.14
N LYS A 91 4.98 -5.48 -2.60
CA LYS A 91 5.63 -5.43 -3.90
C LYS A 91 5.29 -6.65 -4.73
N THR A 92 5.01 -6.44 -6.01
CA THR A 92 4.80 -7.52 -6.98
C THR A 92 5.49 -7.21 -8.29
N ILE A 93 5.76 -8.27 -9.06
CA ILE A 93 6.35 -8.18 -10.40
C ILE A 93 5.35 -8.83 -11.34
N ILE A 94 5.01 -8.13 -12.41
CA ILE A 94 4.28 -8.68 -13.56
C ILE A 94 5.23 -8.77 -14.75
N ALA A 95 5.08 -9.80 -15.56
CA ALA A 95 5.87 -10.01 -16.76
C ALA A 95 4.93 -10.20 -17.95
N GLN A 96 5.40 -9.82 -19.14
CA GLN A 96 4.69 -10.01 -20.39
C GLN A 96 4.69 -11.49 -20.84
#